data_AF-A0A7D5MGG9-F1
#
_entry.id   AF-A0A7D5MGG9-F1
#
_cell.length_a   1.000
_cell.length_b   1.000
_cell.length_c   1.000
_cell.angle_alpha   90.00
_cell.angle_beta   90.00
_cell.angle_gamma   90.00
#
_symmetry.space_group_name_H-M   'P 1'
#
loop_
_entity.id
_entity.type
_entity.pdbx_description
1 polymer ?
#
loop_
_entity_poly.entity_id
_entity_poly.type
_entity_poly.pdbx_seq_one_letter_code
_entity_poly.pdbx_strand_id
1 'polypeptide(L)'
;MGSIVNGFGREFPMAYYWLDLWGELSGASAFITEQNYITVIDSPSTRPTIKISDNLPVTAHLAIINASSGKVEMSLKVKHGDVVVCNELINPQVYIAKIIGNGVNQSVKFLKIN
;
A
#
# COMPACT_ATOMS: atom_id res chain seq x y z
N MET A 1 4.76 -2.13 55.48
CA MET A 1 5.50 -2.75 54.36
C MET A 1 4.91 -2.25 53.06
N GLY A 2 5.70 -1.57 52.26
CA GLY A 2 5.32 -1.14 50.91
C GLY A 2 5.81 -2.12 49.83
N SER A 3 5.16 -2.06 48.67
CA SER A 3 5.74 -2.18 47.32
C SER A 3 4.62 -1.77 46.34
N ILE A 4 4.57 -0.56 45.77
CA ILE A 4 5.39 0.01 44.68
C ILE A 4 5.08 -0.61 43.30
N VAL A 5 4.22 0.14 42.60
CA VAL A 5 4.10 0.50 41.16
C VAL A 5 3.72 -0.47 40.05
N ASN A 6 2.99 0.19 39.13
CA ASN A 6 2.98 0.14 37.68
C ASN A 6 1.81 -0.66 37.09
N GLY A 7 0.90 -0.09 36.32
CA GLY A 7 1.06 1.06 35.42
C GLY A 7 1.10 0.54 33.99
N PHE A 8 0.19 1.09 33.17
CA PHE A 8 0.11 0.93 31.71
C PHE A 8 -0.22 -0.50 31.22
N GLY A 9 -1.19 -0.72 30.34
CA GLY A 9 -1.95 0.20 29.52
C GLY A 9 -3.26 -0.45 29.13
N ARG A 10 -4.20 0.42 28.79
CA ARG A 10 -5.42 0.12 28.06
C ARG A 10 -5.13 -0.99 27.06
N GLU A 11 -5.96 -2.02 27.05
CA GLU A 11 -6.05 -2.92 25.90
C GLU A 11 -6.14 -2.02 24.66
N PHE A 12 -5.09 -2.05 23.83
CA PHE A 12 -5.08 -1.43 22.52
C PHE A 12 -5.37 -2.57 21.53
N PRO A 13 -6.63 -2.81 21.12
CA PRO A 13 -6.92 -3.84 20.12
C PRO A 13 -6.37 -3.44 18.74
N MET A 14 -5.86 -2.23 18.60
CA MET A 14 -5.41 -1.61 17.35
C MET A 14 -3.95 -1.94 16.99
N ALA A 15 -3.17 -2.59 17.87
CA ALA A 15 -1.77 -2.91 17.56
C ALA A 15 -1.62 -4.09 16.59
N TYR A 16 -2.62 -4.98 16.50
CA TYR A 16 -2.56 -6.16 15.64
C TYR A 16 -2.70 -5.85 14.15
N TYR A 17 -3.38 -4.76 13.78
CA TYR A 17 -3.52 -4.38 12.36
C TYR A 17 -2.25 -3.79 11.74
N TRP A 18 -1.29 -3.33 12.55
CA TRP A 18 -0.05 -2.75 12.03
C TRP A 18 0.99 -3.81 11.63
N LEU A 19 0.99 -4.96 12.33
CA LEU A 19 1.86 -6.09 12.00
C LEU A 19 1.39 -6.85 10.75
N ASP A 20 0.08 -6.87 10.49
CA ASP A 20 -0.50 -7.49 9.28
C ASP A 20 -0.27 -6.68 7.99
N LEU A 21 0.29 -5.47 8.09
CA LEU A 21 0.76 -4.73 6.91
C LEU A 21 2.04 -5.33 6.30
N TRP A 22 2.72 -6.21 7.03
CA TRP A 22 3.98 -6.85 6.63
C TRP A 22 3.89 -8.37 6.46
N GLY A 23 2.71 -8.96 6.71
CA GLY A 23 2.46 -10.39 6.59
C GLY A 23 2.09 -10.80 5.16
N GLU A 24 2.89 -11.72 4.61
CA GLU A 24 2.82 -12.36 3.27
C GLU A 24 3.54 -11.65 2.11
N LEU A 25 4.86 -11.51 2.26
CA LEU A 25 5.79 -11.59 1.13
C LEU A 25 6.20 -13.05 0.92
N SER A 26 5.44 -13.85 0.18
CA SER A 26 5.99 -15.10 -0.38
C SER A 26 5.14 -15.72 -1.49
N GLY A 27 5.56 -15.45 -2.72
CA GLY A 27 5.34 -16.30 -3.88
C GLY A 27 6.58 -16.21 -4.76
N ALA A 28 7.67 -16.84 -4.32
CA ALA A 28 8.95 -16.85 -5.04
C ALA A 28 8.78 -17.39 -6.47
N SER A 29 9.04 -16.55 -7.46
CA SER A 29 9.26 -16.97 -8.84
C SER A 29 10.68 -16.63 -9.26
N ALA A 30 11.36 -17.60 -9.88
CA ALA A 30 12.80 -17.62 -10.12
C ALA A 30 13.34 -16.39 -10.87
N PHE A 31 14.46 -15.85 -10.35
CA PHE A 31 15.47 -15.01 -11.00
C PHE A 31 15.01 -14.10 -12.16
N ILE A 32 14.46 -12.96 -11.78
CA ILE A 32 14.76 -11.65 -12.35
C ILE A 32 14.96 -10.77 -11.12
N THR A 33 15.96 -9.88 -11.06
CA THR A 33 16.01 -8.85 -10.00
C THR A 33 14.60 -8.28 -9.83
N GLU A 34 13.95 -8.52 -8.68
CA GLU A 34 12.57 -8.13 -8.43
C GLU A 34 12.50 -6.60 -8.47
N GLN A 35 12.28 -6.07 -9.66
CA GLN A 35 12.25 -4.65 -9.88
C GLN A 35 10.90 -4.15 -9.39
N ASN A 36 10.91 -3.37 -8.31
CA ASN A 36 9.70 -2.71 -7.83
C ASN A 36 9.30 -1.62 -8.83
N TYR A 37 8.16 -1.80 -9.48
CA TYR A 37 7.58 -0.86 -10.44
C TYR A 37 6.61 0.13 -9.80
N ILE A 38 6.18 -0.15 -8.58
CA ILE A 38 5.27 0.69 -7.80
C ILE A 38 5.84 0.88 -6.39
N THR A 39 5.77 2.11 -5.88
CA THR A 39 6.21 2.44 -4.53
C THR A 39 5.27 3.45 -3.92
N VAL A 40 4.84 3.22 -2.68
CA VAL A 40 4.06 4.19 -1.91
C VAL A 40 5.04 5.07 -1.16
N ILE A 41 5.08 6.36 -1.51
CA ILE A 41 6.06 7.30 -0.94
C ILE A 41 5.47 8.14 0.19
N ASP A 42 4.15 8.13 0.35
CA ASP A 42 3.46 8.79 1.46
C ASP A 42 2.28 7.94 1.93
N SER A 43 2.45 7.26 3.07
CA SER A 43 1.44 6.46 3.76
C SER A 43 1.95 6.08 5.17
N PRO A 44 1.13 6.14 6.24
CA PRO A 44 -0.26 6.57 6.24
C PRO A 44 -0.40 8.08 6.01
N SER A 45 -1.35 8.50 5.18
CA SER A 45 -1.49 9.92 4.80
C SER A 45 -2.94 10.31 4.49
N THR A 46 -3.26 11.59 4.63
CA THR A 46 -4.53 12.17 4.18
C THR A 46 -4.57 12.29 2.65
N ARG A 47 -3.40 12.27 2.00
CA ARG A 47 -3.24 12.34 0.54
C ARG A 47 -2.16 11.35 0.09
N PRO A 48 -2.42 10.02 0.18
CA PRO A 48 -1.42 9.02 -0.13
C PRO A 48 -0.86 9.21 -1.54
N THR A 49 0.44 9.06 -1.68
CA THR A 49 1.13 9.29 -2.95
C THR A 49 1.91 8.05 -3.37
N ILE A 50 1.75 7.69 -4.63
CA ILE A 50 2.35 6.52 -5.26
C ILE A 50 3.29 7.02 -6.35
N LYS A 51 4.53 6.53 -6.35
CA LYS A 51 5.49 6.74 -7.43
C LYS A 51 5.58 5.46 -8.27
N ILE A 52 5.53 5.64 -9.58
CA ILE A 52 5.81 4.61 -10.58
C ILE A 52 7.30 4.65 -10.90
N SER A 53 7.92 3.48 -10.93
CA SER A 53 9.35 3.34 -11.19
C SER A 53 9.73 3.91 -12.56
N ASP A 54 10.87 4.59 -12.61
CA ASP A 54 11.47 5.09 -13.85
C ASP A 54 11.86 3.95 -14.81
N ASN A 55 11.95 2.72 -14.30
CA ASN A 55 12.29 1.52 -15.04
C ASN A 55 11.08 0.77 -15.61
N LEU A 56 9.85 1.32 -15.49
CA LEU A 56 8.66 0.68 -16.05
C LEU A 56 8.82 0.51 -17.59
N PRO A 57 8.82 -0.72 -18.13
CA PRO A 57 9.22 -0.95 -19.53
C PRO A 57 8.20 -0.43 -20.55
N VAL A 58 6.92 -0.42 -20.19
CA VAL A 58 5.81 0.04 -21.04
C VAL A 58 4.73 0.69 -20.21
N THR A 59 3.84 1.46 -20.85
CA THR A 59 2.63 1.96 -20.17
C THR A 59 1.84 0.81 -19.55
N ALA A 60 1.43 0.98 -18.30
CA ALA A 60 0.70 -0.01 -17.52
C ALA A 60 -0.61 0.58 -16.99
N HIS A 61 -1.47 -0.28 -16.45
CA HIS A 61 -2.70 0.11 -15.78
C HIS A 61 -2.51 0.05 -14.26
N LEU A 62 -2.74 1.17 -13.58
CA LEU A 62 -2.79 1.26 -12.13
C LEU A 62 -4.25 1.25 -11.69
N ALA A 63 -4.61 0.31 -10.82
CA ALA A 63 -5.90 0.25 -10.15
C ALA A 63 -5.71 0.40 -8.63
N ILE A 64 -6.51 1.26 -8.01
CA ILE A 64 -6.60 1.38 -6.56
C ILE A 64 -7.86 0.67 -6.11
N ILE A 65 -7.68 -0.32 -5.24
CA ILE A 65 -8.71 -1.23 -4.79
C ILE A 65 -8.90 -1.06 -3.30
N ASN A 66 -10.14 -0.91 -2.85
CA ASN A 66 -10.48 -0.94 -1.43
C ASN A 66 -10.22 -2.35 -0.88
N ALA A 67 -9.35 -2.48 0.13
CA ALA A 67 -8.95 -3.79 0.65
C ALA A 67 -10.09 -4.55 1.33
N SER A 68 -11.06 -3.84 1.92
CA SER A 68 -12.19 -4.45 2.62
C SER A 68 -13.32 -4.88 1.69
N SER A 69 -13.62 -4.08 0.66
CA SER A 69 -14.74 -4.37 -0.27
C SER A 69 -14.31 -5.02 -1.58
N GLY A 70 -13.01 -4.99 -1.92
CA GLY A 70 -12.51 -5.42 -3.24
C GLY A 70 -12.91 -4.51 -4.39
N LYS A 71 -13.60 -3.39 -4.13
CA LYS A 71 -14.06 -2.45 -5.15
C LYS A 71 -12.89 -1.62 -5.70
N VAL A 72 -12.84 -1.46 -7.02
CA VAL A 72 -11.91 -0.53 -7.69
C VAL A 72 -12.44 0.89 -7.49
N GLU A 73 -11.67 1.73 -6.80
CA GLU A 73 -12.03 3.13 -6.52
C GLU A 73 -11.39 4.11 -7.50
N MET A 74 -10.24 3.74 -8.06
CA MET A 74 -9.53 4.53 -9.07
C MET A 74 -8.86 3.59 -10.07
N SER A 75 -8.87 3.95 -11.35
CA SER A 75 -8.19 3.20 -12.41
C SER A 75 -7.68 4.17 -13.46
N LEU A 76 -6.38 4.11 -13.76
CA LEU A 76 -5.75 4.98 -14.74
C LEU A 76 -4.59 4.28 -15.46
N LYS A 77 -4.24 4.80 -16.64
CA LYS A 77 -3.01 4.42 -17.34
C LYS A 77 -1.84 5.23 -16.77
N VAL A 78 -0.74 4.56 -16.48
CA VAL A 78 0.48 5.16 -15.92
C VAL A 78 1.70 4.82 -16.78
N LYS A 79 2.67 5.72 -16.77
CA LYS A 79 3.95 5.62 -17.47
C LYS A 79 5.10 5.65 -16.45
N HIS A 80 6.30 5.34 -16.93
CA HIS A 80 7.53 5.45 -16.14
C HIS A 80 7.68 6.84 -15.50
N GLY A 81 8.04 6.87 -14.22
CA GLY A 81 8.27 8.11 -13.47
C GLY A 81 7.01 8.85 -12.99
N ASP A 82 5.81 8.38 -13.34
CA ASP A 82 4.56 9.03 -12.93
C ASP A 82 4.41 9.06 -11.40
N VAL A 83 3.86 10.16 -10.89
CA VAL A 83 3.49 10.33 -9.49
C VAL A 83 1.99 10.50 -9.38
N VAL A 84 1.34 9.58 -8.69
CA VAL A 84 -0.12 9.52 -8.54
C VAL A 84 -0.47 9.91 -7.12
N VAL A 85 -1.19 11.01 -6.97
CA VAL A 85 -1.71 11.47 -5.67
C VAL A 85 -3.16 11.00 -5.54
N CYS A 86 -3.44 10.17 -4.55
CA CYS A 86 -4.74 9.53 -4.34
C CYS A 86 -5.75 10.44 -3.62
N ASN A 87 -5.98 11.65 -4.14
CA ASN A 87 -6.89 12.64 -3.51
C ASN A 87 -8.38 12.24 -3.61
N GLU A 88 -8.75 11.44 -4.60
CA GLU A 88 -10.14 11.03 -4.85
C GLU A 88 -10.62 9.92 -3.88
N LEU A 89 -9.73 9.41 -3.02
CA LEU A 89 -10.09 8.43 -2.01
C LEU A 89 -10.83 9.09 -0.84
N ILE A 90 -12.13 8.85 -0.78
CA ILE A 90 -13.05 9.52 0.17
C ILE A 90 -12.85 9.00 1.61
N ASN A 91 -12.73 7.68 1.78
CA ASN A 91 -12.84 7.06 3.10
C ASN A 91 -11.46 6.73 3.70
N PRO A 92 -11.26 6.94 5.02
CA PRO A 92 -10.06 6.48 5.72
C PRO A 92 -10.10 4.95 5.86
N GLN A 93 -9.23 4.24 5.14
CA GLN A 93 -9.15 2.77 5.13
C GLN A 93 -7.89 2.29 4.42
N VAL A 94 -7.68 0.97 4.43
CA VAL A 94 -6.60 0.30 3.70
C VAL A 94 -6.99 0.12 2.23
N TYR A 95 -6.05 0.46 1.35
CA TYR A 95 -6.17 0.34 -0.09
C TYR A 95 -5.03 -0.51 -0.65
N ILE A 96 -5.25 -1.07 -1.83
CA ILE A 96 -4.29 -1.85 -2.58
C ILE A 96 -4.07 -1.13 -3.91
N ALA A 97 -2.86 -0.65 -4.14
CA ALA A 97 -2.45 -0.16 -5.45
C ALA A 97 -1.91 -1.34 -6.25
N LYS A 98 -2.57 -1.68 -7.35
CA LYS A 98 -2.21 -2.79 -8.23
C LYS A 98 -1.83 -2.27 -9.61
N ILE A 99 -0.61 -2.53 -10.04
CA ILE A 99 -0.14 -2.22 -11.39
C ILE A 99 -0.12 -3.49 -12.23
N ILE A 100 -0.75 -3.43 -13.40
CA ILE A 100 -0.88 -4.54 -14.35
C ILE A 100 -0.49 -4.04 -15.75
N GLY A 101 0.48 -4.69 -16.36
CA GLY A 101 1.00 -4.36 -17.69
C GLY A 101 1.77 -5.53 -18.30
N ASN A 102 2.30 -5.35 -19.50
CA ASN A 102 3.01 -6.42 -20.22
C ASN A 102 4.25 -6.88 -19.41
N GLY A 103 4.14 -8.05 -18.75
CA GLY A 103 5.19 -8.57 -17.85
C GLY A 103 5.24 -7.93 -16.46
N VAL A 104 4.31 -7.04 -16.10
CA VAL A 104 4.27 -6.37 -14.79
C VAL A 104 2.95 -6.71 -14.09
N ASN A 105 3.04 -7.32 -12.91
CA ASN A 105 1.89 -7.57 -12.04
C ASN A 105 2.35 -7.43 -10.60
N GLN A 106 2.14 -6.26 -10.00
CA GLN A 106 2.56 -5.96 -8.64
C GLN A 106 1.45 -5.27 -7.89
N SER A 107 1.42 -5.49 -6.58
CA SER A 107 0.47 -4.86 -5.67
C SER A 107 1.16 -4.40 -4.40
N VAL A 108 0.79 -3.22 -3.91
CA VAL A 108 1.27 -2.67 -2.65
C VAL A 108 0.09 -2.12 -1.85
N LYS A 109 0.07 -2.40 -0.55
CA LYS A 109 -0.95 -1.89 0.37
C LYS A 109 -0.55 -0.51 0.90
N PHE A 110 -1.53 0.35 1.14
CA PHE A 110 -1.32 1.65 1.79
C PHE A 110 -2.54 2.08 2.59
N LEU A 111 -2.37 3.04 3.51
CA LEU A 111 -3.41 3.51 4.41
C LEU A 111 -3.75 4.98 4.13
N LYS A 112 -5.03 5.24 3.84
CA LYS A 112 -5.61 6.59 3.86
C LYS A 112 -6.12 6.88 5.26
N ILE A 113 -5.75 8.04 5.81
CA ILE A 113 -6.29 8.58 7.07
C ILE A 113 -7.08 9.87 6.79
N ASN A 114 -7.81 10.39 7.78
CA ASN A 114 -8.57 11.65 7.67
C ASN A 114 -7.68 12.87 7.73
#